data_AF-A0AAV6TPW7-F1
#
_entry.id   AF-A0AAV6TPW7-F1
#
_cell.length_a   1.000
_cell.length_b   1.000
_cell.length_c   1.000
_cell.angle_alpha   90.00
_cell.angle_beta   90.00
_cell.angle_gamma   90.00
#
_symmetry.space_group_name_H-M   'P 1'
#
loop_
_entity.id
_entity.type
_entity.pdbx_description
1 polymer ?
#
loop_
_entity_poly.entity_id
_entity_poly.type
_entity_poly.pdbx_seq_one_letter_code
_entity_poly.pdbx_strand_id
1 'polypeptide(L)'
;MMMVASTKCPSPEWTLEYSGVLMAPGMTSAIGLFVCVDSAMAPPDQEVKFGSHDNEDLPDIQEVTAQCGALPCPPYRVGEPMPCVVCTI
;
A
#
# COMPACT_ATOMS: atom_id res chain seq x y z
N MET A 1 12.17 -0.57 6.48
CA MET A 1 11.06 -0.16 7.36
C MET A 1 9.97 0.48 6.52
N MET A 2 8.73 0.02 6.70
CA MET A 2 7.55 0.62 6.08
C MET A 2 6.94 1.66 7.02
N MET A 3 6.50 2.79 6.47
CA MET A 3 5.69 3.79 7.16
C MET A 3 4.43 4.09 6.36
N VAL A 4 3.33 4.27 7.08
CA VAL A 4 2.02 4.61 6.50
C VAL A 4 1.73 6.09 6.73
N ALA A 5 0.85 6.65 5.90
CA ALA A 5 0.48 8.06 5.91
C ALA A 5 1.67 9.00 5.64
N SER A 6 2.67 8.55 4.88
CA SER A 6 3.82 9.37 4.49
C SER A 6 4.37 8.89 3.15
N THR A 7 4.96 9.82 2.40
CA THR A 7 5.76 9.55 1.19
C THR A 7 7.25 9.85 1.40
N LYS A 8 7.66 10.16 2.65
CA LYS A 8 9.03 10.56 3.00
C LYS A 8 9.58 9.74 4.16
N CYS A 9 10.89 9.47 4.10
CA CYS A 9 11.62 8.83 5.19
C CYS A 9 11.71 9.71 6.45
N PRO A 10 11.96 9.13 7.64
CA PRO A 10 11.90 9.87 8.90
C PRO A 10 12.98 10.94 9.03
N SER A 11 14.16 10.68 8.45
CA SER A 11 15.30 11.59 8.46
C SER A 11 16.18 11.35 7.23
N PRO A 12 17.14 12.25 6.94
CA PRO A 12 18.06 12.11 5.80
C PRO A 12 19.01 10.91 5.89
N GLU A 13 19.19 10.34 7.08
CA GLU A 13 20.02 9.16 7.31
C GLU A 13 19.38 7.86 6.78
N TRP A 14 18.12 7.93 6.35
CA TRP A 14 17.41 6.80 5.75
C TRP A 14 17.44 6.92 4.23
N THR A 15 17.72 5.80 3.58
CA THR A 15 17.59 5.67 2.14
C THR A 15 16.14 5.40 1.77
N LEU A 16 15.59 6.21 0.85
CA LEU A 16 14.28 5.99 0.26
C LEU A 16 14.39 4.85 -0.76
N GLU A 17 13.68 3.74 -0.51
CA GLU A 17 13.59 2.65 -1.49
C GLU A 17 12.47 2.95 -2.49
N TYR A 18 11.25 3.16 -1.98
CA TYR A 18 10.10 3.55 -2.80
C TYR A 18 8.99 4.17 -1.94
N SER A 19 8.09 4.89 -2.62
CA SER A 19 6.83 5.38 -2.06
C SER A 19 5.66 4.84 -2.86
N GLY A 20 4.50 4.72 -2.21
CA GLY A 20 3.40 3.99 -2.79
C GLY A 20 2.07 4.24 -2.11
N VAL A 21 1.13 3.34 -2.37
CA VAL A 21 -0.19 3.31 -1.75
C VAL A 21 -0.33 2.06 -0.88
N LEU A 22 -1.06 2.22 0.23
CA LEU A 22 -1.33 1.15 1.16
C LEU A 22 -2.46 0.27 0.63
N MET A 23 -2.24 -1.04 0.55
CA MET A 23 -3.24 -2.01 0.14
C MET A 23 -3.43 -3.09 1.20
N ALA A 24 -4.61 -3.70 1.23
CA ALA A 24 -4.97 -4.79 2.14
C ALA A 24 -5.97 -5.75 1.47
N PRO A 25 -6.02 -7.04 1.85
CA PRO A 25 -7.04 -7.96 1.35
C PRO A 25 -8.46 -7.48 1.74
N GLY A 26 -9.41 -7.55 0.81
CA GLY A 26 -10.77 -6.99 0.95
C GLY A 26 -11.63 -7.56 2.11
N MET A 27 -12.75 -6.84 2.39
CA MET A 27 -13.88 -6.99 3.37
C MET A 27 -13.68 -7.62 4.77
N THR A 28 -12.67 -8.44 5.01
CA THR A 28 -12.30 -9.00 6.32
C THR A 28 -10.78 -9.05 6.44
N SER A 29 -10.10 -7.92 6.21
CA SER A 29 -8.68 -7.82 6.54
C SER A 29 -8.53 -8.10 8.04
N ALA A 30 -7.99 -9.28 8.40
CA ALA A 30 -7.52 -9.51 9.75
C ALA A 30 -6.52 -8.40 10.10
N ILE A 31 -6.59 -7.88 11.33
CA ILE A 31 -5.69 -6.84 11.83
C ILE A 31 -4.24 -7.22 11.48
N GLY A 32 -3.58 -6.40 10.66
CA GLY A 32 -2.13 -6.53 10.40
C GLY A 32 -1.71 -6.92 8.97
N LEU A 33 -2.63 -7.21 8.06
CA LEU A 33 -2.28 -7.50 6.65
C LEU A 33 -2.32 -6.23 5.80
N PHE A 34 -1.29 -5.39 5.94
CA PHE A 34 -1.09 -4.23 5.08
C PHE A 34 0.20 -4.38 4.27
N VAL A 35 0.13 -4.05 2.98
CA VAL A 35 1.29 -4.02 2.08
C VAL A 35 1.42 -2.63 1.47
N CYS A 36 2.64 -2.12 1.42
CA CYS A 36 2.94 -0.89 0.68
C CYS A 36 3.27 -1.26 -0.77
N VAL A 37 2.46 -0.78 -1.70
CA VAL A 37 2.60 -1.08 -3.13
C VAL A 37 3.12 0.15 -3.84
N ASP A 38 4.21 0.00 -4.59
CA ASP A 38 4.89 1.12 -5.27
C ASP A 38 3.94 1.91 -6.17
N SER A 39 4.01 3.23 -6.08
CA SER A 39 3.28 4.17 -6.95
C SER A 39 3.59 4.00 -8.44
N ALA A 40 4.76 3.45 -8.77
CA ALA A 40 5.18 3.14 -10.15
C ALA A 40 4.62 1.81 -10.67
N MET A 41 3.76 1.13 -9.91
CA MET A 41 3.19 -0.15 -10.33
C MET A 41 2.40 0.03 -11.64
N ALA A 42 2.95 -0.52 -12.72
CA ALA A 42 2.27 -0.63 -13.99
C ALA A 42 1.52 -1.97 -14.07
N PRO A 43 0.41 -2.05 -14.82
CA PRO A 43 -0.13 -3.34 -15.19
C PRO A 43 0.98 -4.15 -15.88
N PRO A 44 1.09 -5.44 -15.59
CA PRO A 44 2.14 -6.26 -16.14
C PRO A 44 2.04 -6.29 -17.67
N ASP A 45 3.19 -6.18 -18.35
CA ASP A 45 3.26 -6.19 -19.82
C ASP A 45 2.81 -7.53 -20.45
N GLN A 46 2.66 -8.57 -19.62
CA GLN A 46 2.23 -9.90 -20.00
C GLN A 46 1.25 -10.43 -18.97
N GLU A 47 0.41 -11.40 -19.37
CA GLU A 47 -0.42 -12.13 -18.41
C GLU A 47 0.45 -12.77 -17.33
N VAL A 48 0.26 -12.33 -16.08
CA VAL A 48 0.96 -12.90 -14.92
C VAL A 48 0.39 -14.29 -14.68
N LYS A 49 1.16 -15.31 -15.06
CA LYS A 49 0.84 -16.70 -14.75
C LYS A 49 1.30 -17.01 -13.34
N PHE A 50 0.38 -16.95 -12.38
CA PHE A 50 0.61 -17.54 -11.07
C PHE A 50 0.73 -19.06 -11.22
N GLY A 51 1.69 -19.66 -10.53
CA GLY A 51 1.99 -21.09 -10.65
C GLY A 51 0.80 -21.97 -10.27
N SER A 52 0.19 -22.59 -11.29
CA SER A 52 -0.53 -23.86 -11.32
C SER A 52 -1.22 -24.38 -10.04
N HIS A 53 -2.55 -24.43 -10.13
CA HIS A 53 -3.46 -25.41 -9.49
C HIS A 53 -3.62 -25.27 -7.98
N ASP A 54 -4.50 -24.37 -7.57
CA ASP A 54 -5.79 -24.77 -7.03
C ASP A 54 -6.75 -23.60 -7.31
N ASN A 55 -8.06 -23.87 -7.28
CA ASN A 55 -9.11 -22.86 -7.44
C ASN A 55 -9.19 -21.98 -6.17
N GLU A 56 -8.03 -21.47 -5.76
CA GLU A 56 -7.85 -20.56 -4.64
C GLU A 56 -8.03 -19.17 -5.23
N ASP A 57 -9.16 -18.53 -4.92
CA ASP A 57 -9.37 -17.12 -5.20
C ASP A 57 -8.13 -16.36 -4.74
N LEU A 58 -7.33 -15.84 -5.69
CA LEU A 58 -6.18 -15.00 -5.35
C LEU A 58 -6.70 -13.88 -4.44
N PRO A 59 -6.07 -13.62 -3.29
CA PRO A 59 -6.55 -12.59 -2.40
C PRO A 59 -6.55 -11.24 -3.12
N ASP A 60 -7.75 -10.74 -3.40
CA ASP A 60 -7.96 -9.42 -3.97
C ASP A 60 -7.50 -8.38 -2.94
N ILE A 61 -6.36 -7.73 -3.23
CA ILE A 61 -5.85 -6.61 -2.43
C ILE A 61 -6.46 -5.32 -2.96
N GLN A 62 -7.05 -4.56 -2.06
CA GLN A 62 -7.76 -3.32 -2.35
C GLN A 62 -7.04 -2.14 -1.71
N GLU A 63 -7.17 -0.97 -2.32
CA GLU A 63 -6.62 0.27 -1.80
C GLU A 63 -7.26 0.62 -0.44
N VAL A 64 -6.41 0.95 0.52
CA VAL A 64 -6.86 1.54 1.78
C VAL A 64 -7.08 3.03 1.52
N THR A 65 -8.32 3.49 1.66
CA THR A 65 -8.66 4.90 1.45
C THR A 65 -8.70 5.70 2.75
N ALA A 66 -8.34 6.97 2.66
CA ALA A 66 -8.36 7.88 3.79
C ALA A 66 -9.80 8.24 4.18
N GLN A 67 -10.08 8.27 5.48
CA GLN A 67 -11.34 8.76 6.03
C GLN A 67 -11.07 9.84 7.09
N CYS A 68 -11.68 11.02 6.92
CA CYS A 68 -11.54 12.10 7.89
C CYS A 68 -12.24 11.75 9.22
N GLY A 69 -11.67 12.24 10.33
CA GLY A 69 -12.10 11.94 11.68
C GLY A 69 -11.02 11.20 12.44
N ALA A 70 -10.65 10.00 11.98
CA ALA A 70 -9.45 9.29 12.46
C ALA A 70 -8.16 9.97 11.99
N LEU A 71 -8.20 10.59 10.80
CA LEU A 71 -7.09 11.33 10.22
C LEU A 71 -7.38 12.83 10.15
N PRO A 72 -6.36 13.70 10.31
CA PRO A 72 -6.48 15.12 10.08
C PRO A 72 -6.61 15.41 8.59
N CYS A 73 -7.65 16.17 8.22
CA CYS A 73 -7.87 16.63 6.86
C CYS A 73 -7.86 18.17 6.87
N PRO A 74 -6.85 18.86 6.31
CA PRO A 74 -5.67 18.38 5.55
C PRO A 74 -4.53 17.77 6.41
N PRO A 75 -3.56 17.03 5.81
CA PRO A 75 -3.26 16.91 4.37
C PRO A 75 -4.02 15.81 3.62
N TYR A 76 -4.68 14.90 4.32
CA TYR A 76 -5.41 13.79 3.68
C TYR A 76 -6.79 14.24 3.16
N ARG A 77 -7.29 13.58 2.11
CA ARG A 77 -8.62 13.83 1.56
C ARG A 77 -9.43 12.54 1.57
N VAL A 78 -10.71 12.65 1.92
CA VAL A 78 -11.62 11.50 1.96
C VAL A 78 -11.64 10.78 0.62
N GLY A 79 -11.49 9.47 0.65
CA GLY A 79 -11.57 8.61 -0.52
C GLY A 79 -10.29 8.54 -1.36
N GLU A 80 -9.24 9.28 -1.01
CA GLU A 80 -7.93 9.12 -1.65
C GLU A 80 -7.17 7.92 -1.05
N PRO A 81 -6.37 7.21 -1.86
CA PRO A 81 -5.50 6.14 -1.36
C PRO A 81 -4.55 6.64 -0.27
N MET A 82 -4.38 5.84 0.78
CA MET A 82 -3.47 6.13 1.87
C MET A 82 -2.02 5.97 1.40
N PRO A 83 -1.18 7.01 1.50
CA PRO A 83 0.20 6.91 1.06
C PRO A 83 1.03 6.05 2.01
N CYS A 84 2.07 5.42 1.49
CA CYS A 84 3.07 4.70 2.25
C CYS A 84 4.47 4.89 1.67
N VAL A 85 5.49 4.57 2.46
CA VAL A 85 6.89 4.67 2.06
C VAL A 85 7.71 3.56 2.70
N VAL A 86 8.66 3.02 1.96
CA VAL A 86 9.63 2.04 2.44
C VAL A 86 11.02 2.67 2.43
N CYS A 87 11.67 2.63 3.59
CA CYS A 87 12.99 3.20 3.82
C CYS A 87 13.93 2.19 4.47
N THR A 88 15.21 2.26 4.19
CA THR A 88 16.28 1.44 4.81
C THR A 88 17.31 2.35 5.49
N ILE A 89 18.14 1.78 6.38
CA ILE A 89 19.30 2.46 6.98
C ILE A 89 20.52 2.02 6.19
#